data_AF-A0A7X9IP63-F1
#
_entry.id   AF-A0A7X9IP63-F1
#
_cell.length_a   1.000
_cell.length_b   1.000
_cell.length_c   1.000
_cell.angle_alpha   90.00
_cell.angle_beta   90.00
_cell.angle_gamma   90.00
#
_symmetry.space_group_name_H-M   'P 1'
#
loop_
_entity.id
_entity.type
_entity.pdbx_description
1 polymer ?
#
loop_
_entity_poly.entity_id
_entity_poly.type
_entity_poly.pdbx_seq_one_letter_code
_entity_poly.pdbx_strand_id
1 'polypeptide(L)'
;MVKTRNNLIFSFFILLILILFLSFQEYWEYKILGDKYYFLQDYAKAIEYYQKALQLKPDYPEVYYYLGKIYKIQNIYQIALFYFNKSLEYKDKFQIKEMVVLVYDEISEIYFFQKKYSDFLSSLFSLIKNDKYSDYINQSYYRLIPVLPNEQTIYAKAYFRIGYYYFFSGIYDKCINYFLFSKSFKYKESFSYWLMSKAFFSIGDNAEYRKTESLAYGLNKDLYNFDINYKWKKVPLSRDYILALEKFINEFSNHFYLQ
;
A
#
# COMPACT_ATOMS: atom_id res chain seq x y z
N MET A 1 -44.36 35.75 -31.98
CA MET A 1 -43.64 34.45 -32.07
C MET A 1 -42.33 34.40 -31.27
N VAL A 2 -41.61 35.50 -31.03
CA VAL A 2 -40.32 35.47 -30.30
C VAL A 2 -40.45 35.14 -28.80
N LYS A 3 -41.52 35.64 -28.14
CA LYS A 3 -41.73 35.48 -26.69
C LYS A 3 -42.04 34.03 -26.26
N THR A 4 -42.77 33.28 -27.08
CA THR A 4 -43.11 31.87 -26.82
C THR A 4 -41.92 30.93 -27.01
N ARG A 5 -41.03 31.24 -27.97
CA ARG A 5 -39.81 30.45 -28.22
C ARG A 5 -38.79 30.54 -27.07
N ASN A 6 -38.66 31.70 -26.43
CA ASN A 6 -37.78 31.86 -25.26
C ASN A 6 -38.31 31.12 -24.02
N ASN A 7 -39.63 31.05 -23.82
CA ASN A 7 -40.23 30.29 -22.72
C ASN A 7 -40.09 28.77 -22.89
N LEU A 8 -40.15 28.26 -24.13
CA LEU A 8 -39.91 26.85 -24.44
C LEU A 8 -38.46 26.44 -24.18
N ILE A 9 -37.50 27.27 -24.57
CA ILE A 9 -36.07 27.02 -24.29
C ILE A 9 -35.83 27.03 -22.79
N PHE A 10 -36.38 28.02 -22.07
CA PHE A 10 -36.24 28.12 -20.61
C PHE A 10 -36.87 26.92 -19.87
N SER A 11 -38.08 26.49 -20.28
CA SER A 11 -38.74 25.31 -19.73
C SER A 11 -37.98 24.01 -20.03
N PHE A 12 -37.36 23.90 -21.21
CA PHE A 12 -36.53 22.75 -21.56
C PHE A 12 -35.25 22.70 -20.71
N PHE A 13 -34.61 23.84 -20.46
CA PHE A 13 -33.46 23.93 -19.56
C PHE A 13 -33.81 23.54 -18.12
N ILE A 14 -34.97 23.98 -17.59
CA ILE A 14 -35.45 23.57 -16.26
C ILE A 14 -35.69 22.07 -16.21
N LEU A 15 -36.33 21.50 -17.23
CA LEU A 15 -36.59 20.06 -17.31
C LEU A 15 -35.29 19.25 -17.38
N LEU A 16 -34.30 19.71 -18.17
CA LEU A 16 -32.99 19.09 -18.27
C LEU A 16 -32.25 19.13 -16.92
N ILE A 17 -32.30 20.25 -16.21
CA ILE A 17 -31.71 20.40 -14.86
C ILE A 17 -32.41 19.46 -13.87
N LEU A 18 -33.73 19.34 -13.93
CA LEU A 18 -34.50 18.40 -13.10
C LEU A 18 -34.15 16.94 -13.39
N ILE A 19 -33.99 16.55 -14.65
CA ILE A 19 -33.58 15.19 -15.04
C ILE A 19 -32.16 14.90 -14.56
N LEU A 20 -31.23 15.85 -14.72
CA LEU A 20 -29.86 15.74 -14.22
C LEU A 20 -29.81 15.70 -12.68
N PHE A 21 -30.72 16.41 -12.00
CA PHE A 21 -30.83 16.40 -10.54
C PHE A 21 -31.44 15.11 -10.00
N LEU A 22 -32.47 14.57 -10.67
CA LEU A 22 -33.11 13.30 -10.30
C LEU A 22 -32.17 12.11 -10.53
N SER A 23 -31.50 12.07 -11.70
CA SER A 23 -30.47 11.04 -11.95
C SER A 23 -29.29 11.13 -10.99
N PHE A 24 -28.97 12.34 -10.47
CA PHE A 24 -27.99 12.52 -9.40
C PHE A 24 -28.46 11.93 -8.06
N GLN A 25 -29.77 11.88 -7.79
CA GLN A 25 -30.30 11.22 -6.60
C GLN A 25 -30.48 9.70 -6.77
N GLU A 26 -30.58 9.17 -7.98
CA GLU A 26 -30.84 7.74 -8.14
C GLU A 26 -29.59 6.86 -7.96
N TYR A 27 -28.39 7.34 -8.34
CA TYR A 27 -27.18 6.51 -8.25
C TYR A 27 -26.72 6.24 -6.81
N TRP A 28 -26.91 7.20 -5.89
CA TRP A 28 -26.47 7.03 -4.49
C TRP A 28 -27.38 6.05 -3.74
N GLU A 29 -28.68 6.02 -4.06
CA GLU A 29 -29.62 5.04 -3.50
C GLU A 29 -29.24 3.61 -3.90
N TYR A 30 -28.93 3.39 -5.18
CA TYR A 30 -28.45 2.10 -5.64
C TYR A 30 -27.12 1.71 -4.98
N LYS A 31 -26.21 2.67 -4.77
CA LYS A 31 -24.98 2.41 -4.02
C LYS A 31 -25.26 1.99 -2.58
N ILE A 32 -26.19 2.66 -1.88
CA ILE A 32 -26.55 2.29 -0.49
C ILE A 32 -27.21 0.91 -0.43
N LEU A 33 -28.07 0.58 -1.39
CA LEU A 33 -28.63 -0.77 -1.50
C LEU A 33 -27.53 -1.81 -1.73
N GLY A 34 -26.58 -1.52 -2.62
CA GLY A 34 -25.39 -2.34 -2.84
C GLY A 34 -24.61 -2.58 -1.54
N ASP A 35 -24.32 -1.52 -0.78
CA ASP A 35 -23.63 -1.61 0.51
C ASP A 35 -24.41 -2.45 1.51
N LYS A 36 -25.72 -2.25 1.62
CA LYS A 36 -26.59 -3.03 2.50
C LYS A 36 -26.47 -4.52 2.21
N TYR A 37 -26.58 -4.92 0.94
CA TYR A 37 -26.45 -6.33 0.55
C TYR A 37 -25.03 -6.86 0.71
N TYR A 38 -24.01 -6.02 0.47
CA TYR A 38 -22.62 -6.35 0.75
C TYR A 38 -22.39 -6.70 2.23
N PHE A 39 -22.92 -5.90 3.16
CA PHE A 39 -22.82 -6.17 4.60
C PHE A 39 -23.66 -7.37 5.05
N LEU A 40 -24.75 -7.66 4.34
CA LEU A 40 -25.52 -8.91 4.49
C LEU A 40 -24.84 -10.13 3.85
N GLN A 41 -23.71 -9.95 3.17
CA GLN A 41 -22.97 -10.97 2.43
C GLN A 41 -23.76 -11.58 1.25
N ASP A 42 -24.88 -10.97 0.84
CA ASP A 42 -25.58 -11.29 -0.40
C ASP A 42 -24.87 -10.60 -1.57
N TYR A 43 -23.71 -11.14 -1.93
CA TYR A 43 -22.81 -10.55 -2.92
C TYR A 43 -23.43 -10.45 -4.32
N ALA A 44 -24.34 -11.36 -4.67
CA ALA A 44 -25.02 -11.34 -5.96
C ALA A 44 -25.89 -10.08 -6.09
N LYS A 45 -26.74 -9.80 -5.09
CA LYS A 45 -27.54 -8.57 -5.07
C LYS A 45 -26.69 -7.32 -4.92
N ALA A 46 -25.63 -7.38 -4.11
CA ALA A 46 -24.71 -6.25 -3.98
C ALA A 46 -24.15 -5.84 -5.35
N ILE A 47 -23.68 -6.81 -6.15
CA ILE A 47 -23.20 -6.58 -7.52
C ILE A 47 -24.31 -5.98 -8.40
N GLU A 48 -25.53 -6.52 -8.38
CA GLU A 48 -26.65 -6.00 -9.18
C GLU A 48 -26.90 -4.51 -8.91
N TYR A 49 -26.99 -4.12 -7.64
CA TYR A 49 -27.25 -2.74 -7.26
C TYR A 49 -26.05 -1.83 -7.53
N TYR A 50 -24.83 -2.31 -7.32
CA TYR A 50 -23.62 -1.57 -7.72
C TYR A 50 -23.55 -1.36 -9.24
N GLN A 51 -23.96 -2.33 -10.06
CA GLN A 51 -24.03 -2.15 -11.51
C GLN A 51 -25.07 -1.10 -11.91
N LYS A 52 -26.25 -1.06 -11.26
CA LYS A 52 -27.24 0.02 -11.47
C LYS A 52 -26.68 1.39 -11.09
N ALA A 53 -25.95 1.48 -9.97
CA ALA A 53 -25.27 2.72 -9.58
C ALA A 53 -24.25 3.17 -10.65
N LEU A 54 -23.48 2.24 -11.22
CA LEU A 54 -22.51 2.54 -12.28
C LEU A 54 -23.15 2.86 -13.63
N GLN A 55 -24.35 2.35 -13.93
CA GLN A 55 -25.09 2.74 -15.15
C GLN A 55 -25.46 4.24 -15.12
N LEU A 56 -25.82 4.74 -13.94
CA LEU A 56 -26.16 6.14 -13.74
C LEU A 56 -24.93 7.03 -13.52
N LYS A 57 -23.90 6.49 -12.85
CA LYS A 57 -22.65 7.18 -12.55
C LYS A 57 -21.43 6.29 -12.88
N PRO A 58 -20.98 6.26 -14.14
CA PRO A 58 -19.90 5.37 -14.59
C PRO A 58 -18.53 5.66 -13.96
N ASP A 59 -18.36 6.82 -13.34
CA ASP A 59 -17.13 7.34 -12.78
C ASP A 59 -17.14 7.35 -11.25
N TYR A 60 -17.82 6.37 -10.62
CA TYR A 60 -18.00 6.30 -9.17
C TYR A 60 -16.97 5.35 -8.50
N PRO A 61 -15.83 5.89 -8.00
CA PRO A 61 -14.71 5.05 -7.58
C PRO A 61 -15.02 4.15 -6.38
N GLU A 62 -15.86 4.59 -5.44
CA GLU A 62 -16.26 3.80 -4.27
C GLU A 62 -16.99 2.52 -4.67
N VAL A 63 -17.83 2.56 -5.71
CA VAL A 63 -18.56 1.38 -6.19
C VAL A 63 -17.62 0.36 -6.82
N TYR A 64 -16.66 0.83 -7.62
CA TYR A 64 -15.60 -0.04 -8.15
C TYR A 64 -14.76 -0.69 -7.04
N TYR A 65 -14.45 0.05 -5.97
CA TYR A 65 -13.76 -0.50 -4.81
C TYR A 65 -14.55 -1.65 -4.17
N TYR A 66 -15.85 -1.46 -3.87
CA TYR A 66 -16.66 -2.53 -3.27
C TYR A 66 -16.84 -3.74 -4.19
N LEU A 67 -16.99 -3.54 -5.51
CA LEU A 67 -16.95 -4.65 -6.47
C LEU A 67 -15.63 -5.42 -6.37
N GLY A 68 -14.49 -4.72 -6.35
CA GLY A 68 -13.17 -5.34 -6.13
C GLY A 68 -13.11 -6.17 -4.85
N LYS A 69 -13.67 -5.66 -3.74
CA LYS A 69 -13.75 -6.39 -2.47
C LYS A 69 -14.55 -7.67 -2.57
N ILE A 70 -15.71 -7.62 -3.23
CA ILE A 70 -16.56 -8.80 -3.43
C ILE A 70 -15.78 -9.89 -4.17
N TYR A 71 -15.14 -9.54 -5.27
CA TYR A 71 -14.35 -10.51 -6.04
C TYR A 71 -13.10 -10.99 -5.30
N LYS A 72 -12.49 -10.16 -4.45
CA LYS A 72 -11.40 -10.57 -3.57
C LYS A 72 -11.87 -11.60 -2.54
N ILE A 73 -13.02 -11.40 -1.91
CA ILE A 73 -13.62 -12.36 -0.95
C ILE A 73 -13.89 -13.70 -1.63
N GLN A 74 -14.30 -13.68 -2.90
CA GLN A 74 -14.49 -14.88 -3.73
C GLN A 74 -13.18 -15.49 -4.23
N ASN A 75 -12.01 -14.93 -3.86
CA ASN A 75 -10.67 -15.31 -4.33
C ASN A 75 -10.46 -15.19 -5.86
N ILE A 76 -11.31 -14.43 -6.55
CA ILE A 76 -11.19 -14.17 -7.99
C ILE A 76 -10.32 -12.94 -8.19
N TYR A 77 -9.04 -13.09 -7.83
CA TYR A 77 -8.11 -11.98 -7.70
C TYR A 77 -7.88 -11.18 -8.99
N GLN A 78 -7.96 -11.80 -10.17
CA GLN A 78 -7.81 -11.08 -11.44
C GLN A 78 -8.93 -10.05 -11.65
N ILE A 79 -10.17 -10.44 -11.36
CA ILE A 79 -11.35 -9.56 -11.46
C ILE A 79 -11.32 -8.52 -10.33
N ALA A 80 -10.88 -8.91 -9.13
CA ALA A 80 -10.70 -7.97 -8.02
C ALA A 80 -9.71 -6.85 -8.39
N LEU A 81 -8.52 -7.23 -8.90
CA LEU A 81 -7.52 -6.27 -9.36
C LEU A 81 -8.04 -5.38 -10.49
N PHE A 82 -8.80 -5.93 -11.44
CA PHE A 82 -9.45 -5.13 -12.49
C PHE A 82 -10.33 -4.02 -11.90
N TYR A 83 -11.21 -4.36 -10.95
CA TYR A 83 -12.11 -3.37 -10.35
C TYR A 83 -11.40 -2.39 -9.41
N PHE A 84 -10.39 -2.85 -8.67
CA PHE A 84 -9.56 -1.95 -7.88
C PHE A 84 -8.79 -0.96 -8.78
N ASN A 85 -8.22 -1.40 -9.89
CA ASN A 85 -7.57 -0.52 -10.85
C ASN A 85 -8.56 0.47 -11.49
N LYS A 86 -9.79 0.02 -11.83
CA LYS A 86 -10.86 0.92 -12.28
C LYS A 86 -11.23 1.97 -11.24
N SER A 87 -11.26 1.60 -9.97
CA SER A 87 -11.47 2.54 -8.86
C SER A 87 -10.38 3.62 -8.83
N LEU A 88 -9.12 3.22 -9.04
CA LEU A 88 -7.97 4.13 -9.08
C LEU A 88 -7.91 5.03 -10.33
N GLU A 89 -8.47 4.62 -11.47
CA GLU A 89 -8.63 5.50 -12.64
C GLU A 89 -9.46 6.76 -12.29
N TYR A 90 -10.42 6.63 -11.38
CA TYR A 90 -11.28 7.72 -10.91
C TYR A 90 -10.87 8.26 -9.53
N LYS A 91 -9.61 8.08 -9.12
CA LYS A 91 -9.11 8.45 -7.78
C LYS A 91 -9.38 9.89 -7.34
N ASP A 92 -9.45 10.84 -8.28
CA ASP A 92 -9.73 12.25 -7.97
C ASP A 92 -11.21 12.52 -7.65
N LYS A 93 -12.09 11.54 -7.89
CA LYS A 93 -13.54 11.63 -7.65
C LYS A 93 -13.99 10.98 -6.34
N PHE A 94 -13.07 10.39 -5.58
CA PHE A 94 -13.39 9.93 -4.23
C PHE A 94 -13.84 11.09 -3.35
N GLN A 95 -14.93 10.90 -2.62
CA GLN A 95 -15.37 11.88 -1.62
C GLN A 95 -14.41 11.90 -0.42
N ILE A 96 -13.87 10.72 -0.08
CA ILE A 96 -12.93 10.50 1.03
C ILE A 96 -11.61 10.07 0.41
N LYS A 97 -10.59 10.93 0.43
CA LYS A 97 -9.30 10.69 -0.25
C LYS A 97 -8.57 9.46 0.29
N GLU A 98 -8.78 9.13 1.56
CA GLU A 98 -8.24 7.97 2.26
C GLU A 98 -8.68 6.65 1.60
N MET A 99 -9.81 6.64 0.88
CA MET A 99 -10.27 5.47 0.13
C MET A 99 -9.28 5.03 -0.96
N VAL A 100 -8.53 5.97 -1.56
CA VAL A 100 -7.47 5.63 -2.51
C VAL A 100 -6.49 4.68 -1.85
N VAL A 101 -6.11 4.97 -0.61
CA VAL A 101 -5.13 4.15 0.10
C VAL A 101 -5.68 2.78 0.47
N LEU A 102 -6.95 2.71 0.88
CA LEU A 102 -7.62 1.43 1.10
C LEU A 102 -7.63 0.56 -0.16
N VAL A 103 -7.82 1.15 -1.35
CA VAL A 103 -7.76 0.41 -2.62
C VAL A 103 -6.37 -0.17 -2.86
N TYR A 104 -5.33 0.61 -2.60
CA TYR A 104 -3.96 0.12 -2.69
C TYR A 104 -3.66 -0.96 -1.67
N ASP A 105 -4.15 -0.86 -0.43
CA ASP A 105 -4.02 -1.90 0.58
C ASP A 105 -4.65 -3.23 0.10
N GLU A 106 -5.84 -3.18 -0.49
CA GLU A 106 -6.52 -4.37 -1.00
C GLU A 106 -5.74 -5.01 -2.16
N ILE A 107 -5.21 -4.21 -3.10
CA ILE A 107 -4.33 -4.68 -4.19
C ILE A 107 -3.06 -5.31 -3.63
N SER A 108 -2.47 -4.68 -2.61
CA SER A 108 -1.24 -5.10 -1.96
C SER A 108 -1.39 -6.46 -1.30
N GLU A 109 -2.50 -6.66 -0.61
CA GLU A 109 -2.85 -7.93 0.02
C GLU A 109 -3.02 -9.04 -1.04
N ILE A 110 -3.66 -8.73 -2.18
CA ILE A 110 -3.79 -9.68 -3.29
C ILE A 110 -2.41 -10.09 -3.83
N TYR A 111 -1.54 -9.14 -4.13
CA TYR A 111 -0.20 -9.46 -4.65
C TYR A 111 0.66 -10.18 -3.62
N PHE A 112 0.52 -9.86 -2.33
CA PHE A 112 1.14 -10.60 -1.24
C PHE A 112 0.71 -12.07 -1.24
N PHE A 113 -0.60 -12.35 -1.34
CA PHE A 113 -1.11 -13.72 -1.44
C PHE A 113 -0.66 -14.43 -2.72
N GLN A 114 -0.54 -13.70 -3.83
CA GLN A 114 -0.04 -14.24 -5.11
C GLN A 114 1.49 -14.37 -5.19
N LYS A 115 2.23 -13.92 -4.16
CA LYS A 115 3.71 -13.83 -4.16
C LYS A 115 4.28 -12.97 -5.31
N LYS A 116 3.49 -12.03 -5.85
CA LYS A 116 3.85 -11.12 -6.95
C LYS A 116 4.33 -9.77 -6.43
N TYR A 117 5.47 -9.79 -5.77
CA TYR A 117 5.98 -8.64 -5.01
C TYR A 117 6.52 -7.48 -5.85
N SER A 118 6.99 -7.75 -7.07
CA SER A 118 7.43 -6.72 -8.02
C SER A 118 6.30 -5.82 -8.47
N ASP A 119 5.15 -6.42 -8.81
CA ASP A 119 3.97 -5.70 -9.30
C ASP A 119 3.35 -4.84 -8.20
N PHE A 120 3.33 -5.38 -6.98
CA PHE A 120 2.98 -4.69 -5.74
C PHE A 120 3.81 -3.41 -5.54
N LEU A 121 5.14 -3.53 -5.51
CA LEU A 121 6.01 -2.37 -5.25
C LEU A 121 6.02 -1.37 -6.42
N SER A 122 5.87 -1.82 -7.66
CA SER A 122 5.77 -0.91 -8.82
C SER A 122 4.49 -0.06 -8.82
N SER A 123 3.35 -0.67 -8.47
CA SER A 123 2.06 0.01 -8.41
C SER A 123 2.05 1.06 -7.28
N LEU A 124 2.68 0.70 -6.17
CA LEU A 124 2.88 1.55 -5.01
C LEU A 124 3.84 2.72 -5.30
N PHE A 125 4.93 2.48 -6.03
CA PHE A 125 5.86 3.52 -6.49
C PHE A 125 5.17 4.59 -7.35
N SER A 126 4.28 4.17 -8.27
CA SER A 126 3.56 5.11 -9.14
C SER A 126 2.63 6.06 -8.37
N LEU A 127 2.17 5.62 -7.21
CA LEU A 127 1.26 6.37 -6.36
C LEU A 127 1.98 7.37 -5.46
N ILE A 128 3.08 6.97 -4.78
CA ILE A 128 3.80 7.86 -3.84
C ILE A 128 4.43 9.04 -4.58
N LYS A 129 4.87 8.84 -5.83
CA LYS A 129 5.37 9.91 -6.71
C LYS A 129 4.32 10.99 -6.99
N ASN A 130 3.04 10.71 -6.74
CA ASN A 130 1.96 11.67 -6.89
C ASN A 130 1.70 12.34 -5.53
N ASP A 131 2.43 13.44 -5.25
CA ASP A 131 2.49 14.18 -3.96
C ASP A 131 1.14 14.43 -3.29
N LYS A 132 0.05 14.51 -4.06
CA LYS A 132 -1.31 14.70 -3.53
C LYS A 132 -1.77 13.57 -2.59
N TYR A 133 -1.13 12.40 -2.65
CA TYR A 133 -1.52 11.22 -1.90
C TYR A 133 -0.44 10.72 -0.93
N SER A 134 0.78 11.28 -0.97
CA SER A 134 1.93 10.84 -0.16
C SER A 134 1.62 10.80 1.34
N ASP A 135 0.98 11.84 1.87
CA ASP A 135 0.60 11.96 3.29
C ASP A 135 -0.38 10.85 3.75
N TYR A 136 -1.33 10.48 2.90
CA TYR A 136 -2.33 9.44 3.21
C TYR A 136 -1.76 8.04 3.08
N ILE A 137 -0.85 7.86 2.12
CA ILE A 137 -0.13 6.60 1.88
C ILE A 137 0.77 6.27 3.06
N ASN A 138 1.50 7.28 3.57
CA ASN A 138 2.27 7.17 4.80
C ASN A 138 1.43 6.60 5.96
N GLN A 139 0.10 6.82 5.96
CA GLN A 139 -0.81 6.32 7.00
C GLN A 139 -1.32 4.88 6.86
N SER A 140 -1.33 4.30 5.67
CA SER A 140 -1.85 2.91 5.49
C SER A 140 -0.74 1.88 5.35
N TYR A 141 0.45 2.33 4.92
CA TYR A 141 1.72 1.61 5.04
C TYR A 141 2.02 1.09 6.46
N TYR A 142 1.36 1.65 7.49
CA TYR A 142 1.40 1.23 8.88
C TYR A 142 0.97 -0.23 9.13
N ARG A 143 0.37 -0.95 8.17
CA ARG A 143 0.04 -2.39 8.31
C ARG A 143 1.09 -3.38 7.79
N LEU A 144 1.97 -3.00 6.85
CA LEU A 144 2.98 -3.91 6.27
C LEU A 144 4.39 -3.71 6.87
N ILE A 145 4.62 -2.61 7.58
CA ILE A 145 5.87 -2.30 8.28
C ILE A 145 5.50 -1.81 9.69
N PRO A 146 5.53 -2.64 10.74
CA PRO A 146 4.87 -2.28 11.99
C PRO A 146 5.57 -1.12 12.72
N VAL A 147 4.80 -0.03 12.88
CA VAL A 147 4.86 1.11 13.83
C VAL A 147 5.97 2.18 13.64
N LEU A 148 5.59 3.43 13.29
CA LEU A 148 6.14 4.76 13.73
C LEU A 148 6.15 5.85 12.61
N PRO A 149 6.18 7.17 12.96
CA PRO A 149 5.33 8.23 12.40
C PRO A 149 6.00 9.18 11.38
N ASN A 150 7.10 8.79 10.71
CA ASN A 150 7.75 9.66 9.72
C ASN A 150 8.48 8.92 8.58
N GLU A 151 8.66 9.59 7.45
CA GLU A 151 9.25 9.05 6.21
C GLU A 151 10.66 8.47 6.41
N GLN A 152 11.46 9.07 7.28
CA GLN A 152 12.80 8.57 7.64
C GLN A 152 12.74 7.14 8.23
N THR A 153 11.71 6.83 9.01
CA THR A 153 11.51 5.50 9.61
C THR A 153 11.15 4.45 8.54
N ILE A 154 10.53 4.85 7.44
CA ILE A 154 10.15 3.96 6.33
C ILE A 154 11.41 3.45 5.61
N TYR A 155 12.30 4.36 5.21
CA TYR A 155 13.58 3.99 4.59
C TYR A 155 14.40 3.12 5.52
N ALA A 156 14.45 3.48 6.79
CA ALA A 156 15.20 2.73 7.79
C ALA A 156 14.78 1.25 7.83
N LYS A 157 13.48 0.98 7.82
CA LYS A 157 12.96 -0.38 7.88
C LYS A 157 13.04 -1.12 6.55
N ALA A 158 12.88 -0.43 5.42
CA ALA A 158 13.10 -1.03 4.10
C ALA A 158 14.55 -1.52 3.97
N TYR A 159 15.52 -0.66 4.33
CA TYR A 159 16.93 -1.01 4.41
C TYR A 159 17.19 -2.17 5.38
N PHE A 160 16.55 -2.16 6.56
CA PHE A 160 16.64 -3.29 7.50
C PHE A 160 16.14 -4.60 6.90
N ARG A 161 15.00 -4.61 6.20
CA ARG A 161 14.45 -5.81 5.56
C ARG A 161 15.33 -6.37 4.45
N ILE A 162 15.95 -5.49 3.65
CA ILE A 162 16.93 -5.89 2.63
C ILE A 162 18.17 -6.48 3.29
N GLY A 163 18.73 -5.81 4.31
CA GLY A 163 19.87 -6.31 5.07
C GLY A 163 19.60 -7.67 5.72
N TYR A 164 18.43 -7.84 6.31
CA TYR A 164 17.95 -9.09 6.88
C TYR A 164 17.92 -10.22 5.84
N TYR A 165 17.38 -9.99 4.65
CA TYR A 165 17.40 -11.00 3.59
C TYR A 165 18.82 -11.41 3.20
N TYR A 166 19.72 -10.44 3.03
CA TYR A 166 21.10 -10.74 2.65
C TYR A 166 21.84 -11.49 3.75
N PHE A 167 21.54 -11.23 5.02
CA PHE A 167 22.06 -12.00 6.15
C PHE A 167 21.72 -13.49 6.02
N PHE A 168 20.44 -13.82 5.84
CA PHE A 168 19.99 -15.21 5.70
C PHE A 168 20.37 -15.85 4.37
N SER A 169 20.71 -15.03 3.36
CA SER A 169 21.28 -15.48 2.09
C SER A 169 22.79 -15.71 2.15
N GLY A 170 23.45 -15.42 3.27
CA GLY A 170 24.91 -15.54 3.44
C GLY A 170 25.74 -14.46 2.72
N ILE A 171 25.09 -13.39 2.23
CA ILE A 171 25.76 -12.30 1.51
C ILE A 171 26.04 -11.16 2.50
N TYR A 172 27.06 -11.35 3.33
CA TYR A 172 27.30 -10.52 4.51
C TYR A 172 27.73 -9.08 4.21
N ASP A 173 28.49 -8.84 3.14
CA ASP A 173 28.92 -7.48 2.77
C ASP A 173 27.73 -6.57 2.44
N LYS A 174 26.79 -7.07 1.64
CA LYS A 174 25.55 -6.35 1.31
C LYS A 174 24.69 -6.15 2.56
N CYS A 175 24.54 -7.19 3.37
CA CYS A 175 23.83 -7.14 4.64
C CYS A 175 24.32 -5.99 5.53
N ILE A 176 25.64 -5.90 5.74
CA ILE A 176 26.26 -4.85 6.56
C ILE A 176 25.94 -3.46 6.01
N ASN A 177 26.13 -3.25 4.70
CA ASN A 177 25.84 -1.98 4.05
C ASN A 177 24.37 -1.55 4.25
N TYR A 178 23.44 -2.48 4.06
CA TYR A 178 22.01 -2.19 4.22
C TYR A 178 21.60 -1.91 5.68
N PHE A 179 22.21 -2.58 6.66
CA PHE A 179 21.97 -2.20 8.06
C PHE A 179 22.61 -0.86 8.43
N LEU A 180 23.76 -0.50 7.85
CA LEU A 180 24.34 0.85 8.01
C LEU A 180 23.43 1.93 7.42
N PHE A 181 22.85 1.71 6.23
CA PHE A 181 21.85 2.61 5.65
C PHE A 181 20.58 2.68 6.50
N SER A 182 20.12 1.58 7.07
CA SER A 182 18.99 1.60 8.01
C SER A 182 19.25 2.55 9.20
N LYS A 183 20.46 2.48 9.74
CA LYS A 183 20.90 3.27 10.90
C LYS A 183 21.04 4.77 10.61
N SER A 184 21.34 5.19 9.37
CA SER A 184 21.51 6.62 9.05
C SER A 184 20.24 7.44 9.30
N PHE A 185 19.08 6.79 9.34
CA PHE A 185 17.78 7.38 9.67
C PHE A 185 17.43 7.34 11.16
N LYS A 186 18.44 7.20 12.04
CA LYS A 186 18.30 7.14 13.52
C LYS A 186 17.40 6.00 14.03
N TYR A 187 17.10 5.02 13.19
CA TYR A 187 16.42 3.80 13.60
C TYR A 187 17.39 2.93 14.43
N LYS A 188 17.10 2.82 15.72
CA LYS A 188 17.93 2.09 16.69
C LYS A 188 17.19 0.83 17.11
N GLU A 189 17.29 -0.21 16.29
CA GLU A 189 16.83 -1.54 16.68
C GLU A 189 18.03 -2.35 17.19
N SER A 190 17.99 -2.81 18.45
CA SER A 190 19.07 -3.62 19.03
C SER A 190 19.36 -4.89 18.23
N PHE A 191 18.34 -5.41 17.54
CA PHE A 191 18.41 -6.59 16.70
C PHE A 191 19.19 -6.37 15.39
N SER A 192 19.17 -5.16 14.81
CA SER A 192 19.97 -4.87 13.60
C SER A 192 21.46 -4.87 13.91
N TYR A 193 21.88 -4.30 15.04
CA TYR A 193 23.26 -4.38 15.52
C TYR A 193 23.72 -5.80 15.79
N TRP A 194 22.82 -6.64 16.30
CA TRP A 194 23.11 -8.03 16.55
C TRP A 194 23.32 -8.83 15.25
N LEU A 195 22.46 -8.64 14.24
CA LEU A 195 22.65 -9.28 12.93
C LEU A 195 23.93 -8.76 12.22
N MET A 196 24.20 -7.46 12.33
CA MET A 196 25.45 -6.86 11.83
C MET A 196 26.68 -7.49 12.49
N SER A 197 26.66 -7.72 13.81
CA SER A 197 27.82 -8.29 14.49
C SER A 197 28.13 -9.70 14.01
N LYS A 198 27.10 -10.52 13.77
CA LYS A 198 27.26 -11.85 13.19
C LYS A 198 27.74 -11.79 11.74
N ALA A 199 27.30 -10.80 10.96
CA ALA A 199 27.81 -10.56 9.62
C ALA A 199 29.30 -10.17 9.63
N PHE A 200 29.72 -9.25 10.51
CA PHE A 200 31.12 -8.84 10.68
C PHE A 200 32.01 -10.01 11.12
N PHE A 201 31.54 -10.83 12.05
CA PHE A 201 32.23 -12.06 12.44
C PHE A 201 32.41 -13.00 11.23
N SER A 202 31.37 -13.15 10.41
CA SER A 202 31.40 -14.04 9.24
C SER A 202 32.37 -13.58 8.14
N ILE A 203 32.65 -12.28 8.04
CA ILE A 203 33.65 -11.72 7.10
C ILE A 203 35.04 -11.53 7.74
N GLY A 204 35.23 -11.92 9.00
CA GLY A 204 36.52 -11.85 9.70
C GLY A 204 36.88 -10.49 10.32
N ASP A 205 35.97 -9.51 10.32
CA ASP A 205 36.18 -8.21 10.96
C ASP A 205 35.88 -8.28 12.46
N ASN A 206 36.86 -8.80 13.20
CA ASN A 206 36.76 -9.00 14.64
C ASN A 206 36.66 -7.68 15.45
N ALA A 207 37.07 -6.55 14.87
CA ALA A 207 37.01 -5.25 15.53
C ALA A 207 35.57 -4.72 15.53
N GLU A 208 34.95 -4.64 14.35
CA GLU A 208 33.56 -4.19 14.22
C GLU A 208 32.56 -5.21 14.79
N TYR A 209 32.87 -6.51 14.74
CA TYR A 209 32.10 -7.54 15.45
C TYR A 209 31.93 -7.20 16.94
N ARG A 210 33.04 -7.03 17.68
CA ARG A 210 33.00 -6.76 19.13
C ARG A 210 32.24 -5.47 19.45
N LYS A 211 32.45 -4.44 18.63
CA LYS A 211 31.80 -3.13 18.77
C LYS A 211 30.29 -3.21 18.56
N THR A 212 29.85 -3.82 17.46
CA THR A 212 28.41 -3.96 17.15
C THR A 212 27.71 -4.93 18.10
N GLU A 213 28.39 -5.97 18.56
CA GLU A 213 27.87 -6.88 19.57
C GLU A 213 27.66 -6.20 20.93
N SER A 214 28.64 -5.42 21.40
CA SER A 214 28.51 -4.63 22.63
C SER A 214 27.33 -3.64 22.55
N LEU A 215 27.16 -2.97 21.41
CA LEU A 215 26.03 -2.06 21.18
C LEU A 215 24.68 -2.77 21.18
N ALA A 216 24.59 -3.94 20.54
CA ALA A 216 23.35 -4.72 20.52
C ALA A 216 22.88 -5.07 21.94
N TYR A 217 23.78 -5.59 22.77
CA TYR A 217 23.47 -5.98 24.15
C TYR A 217 23.28 -4.79 25.10
N GLY A 218 23.99 -3.68 24.84
CA GLY A 218 23.76 -2.42 25.57
C GLY A 218 22.34 -1.88 25.35
N LEU A 219 21.77 -2.08 24.16
CA LEU A 219 20.42 -1.64 23.82
C LEU A 219 19.32 -2.64 24.24
N ASN A 220 19.60 -3.95 24.22
CA ASN A 220 18.67 -4.97 24.70
C ASN A 220 19.43 -6.18 25.26
N LYS A 221 19.38 -6.34 26.58
CA LYS A 221 20.07 -7.42 27.29
C LYS A 221 19.42 -8.79 27.08
N ASP A 222 18.14 -8.85 26.71
CA ASP A 222 17.43 -10.11 26.48
C ASP A 222 17.90 -10.83 25.20
N LEU A 223 18.68 -10.15 24.35
CA LEU A 223 19.28 -10.73 23.15
C LEU A 223 20.29 -11.85 23.44
N TYR A 224 20.86 -11.93 24.65
CA TYR A 224 21.78 -13.02 25.04
C TYR A 224 21.12 -14.41 24.95
N ASN A 225 19.80 -14.48 25.19
CA ASN A 225 19.04 -15.73 25.21
C ASN A 225 18.18 -15.90 23.95
N PHE A 226 18.41 -15.07 22.92
CA PHE A 226 17.55 -15.04 21.75
C PHE A 226 17.87 -16.17 20.77
N ASP A 227 17.02 -17.20 20.75
CA ASP A 227 17.09 -18.28 19.74
C ASP A 227 16.51 -17.82 18.40
N ILE A 228 17.40 -17.66 17.41
CA ILE A 228 17.08 -17.31 16.02
C ILE A 228 16.00 -18.24 15.43
N ASN A 229 15.98 -19.51 15.86
CA ASN A 229 15.19 -20.55 15.22
C ASN A 229 13.68 -20.46 15.50
N TYR A 230 13.25 -19.83 16.60
CA TYR A 230 11.86 -19.99 17.08
C TYR A 230 10.88 -18.92 16.59
N LYS A 231 11.34 -17.70 16.25
CA LYS A 231 10.41 -16.58 15.88
C LYS A 231 10.42 -16.15 14.41
N TRP A 232 11.49 -16.38 13.65
CA TRP A 232 11.65 -15.69 12.36
C TRP A 232 11.90 -16.58 11.13
N LYS A 233 11.90 -17.91 11.31
CA LYS A 233 11.88 -18.88 10.19
C LYS A 233 10.62 -18.80 9.29
N LYS A 234 9.65 -17.93 9.61
CA LYS A 234 8.31 -17.96 9.01
C LYS A 234 8.09 -17.11 7.75
N VAL A 235 9.04 -16.31 7.26
CA VAL A 235 8.94 -15.78 5.88
C VAL A 235 10.33 -15.57 5.28
N PRO A 236 10.89 -16.51 4.49
CA PRO A 236 11.93 -16.14 3.55
C PRO A 236 11.30 -15.11 2.59
N LEU A 237 11.72 -13.85 2.72
CA LEU A 237 11.38 -12.81 1.75
C LEU A 237 11.91 -13.29 0.40
N SER A 238 11.05 -13.32 -0.63
CA SER A 238 11.50 -13.80 -1.94
C SER A 238 12.54 -12.84 -2.52
N ARG A 239 13.44 -13.35 -3.35
CA ARG A 239 14.41 -12.53 -4.08
C ARG A 239 13.73 -11.39 -4.84
N ASP A 240 12.56 -11.66 -5.42
CA ASP A 240 11.78 -10.68 -6.18
C ASP A 240 11.26 -9.53 -5.30
N TYR A 241 10.84 -9.83 -4.06
CA TYR A 241 10.45 -8.81 -3.09
C TYR A 241 11.62 -7.90 -2.74
N ILE A 242 12.82 -8.47 -2.59
CA ILE A 242 14.02 -7.74 -2.22
C ILE A 242 14.53 -6.87 -3.35
N LEU A 243 14.59 -7.39 -4.58
CA LEU A 243 14.95 -6.60 -5.77
C LEU A 243 14.01 -5.42 -5.98
N ALA A 244 12.72 -5.64 -5.71
CA ALA A 244 11.74 -4.58 -5.80
C ALA A 244 11.86 -3.55 -4.66
N LEU A 245 12.24 -3.96 -3.44
CA LEU A 245 12.57 -3.02 -2.36
C LEU A 245 13.84 -2.22 -2.66
N GLU A 246 14.88 -2.85 -3.21
CA GLU A 246 16.09 -2.16 -3.66
C GLU A 246 15.78 -1.11 -4.72
N LYS A 247 14.92 -1.45 -5.70
CA LYS A 247 14.44 -0.50 -6.70
C LYS A 247 13.68 0.67 -6.06
N PHE A 248 12.74 0.37 -5.16
CA PHE A 248 11.97 1.39 -4.43
C PHE A 248 12.89 2.40 -3.74
N ILE A 249 13.88 1.91 -2.99
CA ILE A 249 14.82 2.77 -2.27
C ILE A 249 15.64 3.63 -3.24
N ASN A 250 16.21 3.03 -4.29
CA ASN A 250 17.10 3.74 -5.21
C ASN A 250 16.38 4.84 -6.01
N GLU A 251 15.12 4.60 -6.40
CA GLU A 251 14.35 5.59 -7.16
C GLU A 251 13.86 6.76 -6.28
N PHE A 252 13.59 6.50 -4.99
CA PHE A 252 13.11 7.53 -4.07
C PHE A 252 14.25 8.29 -3.35
N SER A 253 15.37 7.64 -3.03
CA SER A 253 16.53 8.32 -2.41
C SER A 253 17.10 9.41 -3.32
N ASN A 254 17.09 9.20 -4.64
CA ASN A 254 17.56 10.18 -5.62
C ASN A 254 16.71 11.45 -5.68
N HIS A 255 15.47 11.42 -5.19
CA HIS A 255 14.58 12.59 -5.22
C HIS A 255 14.84 13.59 -4.08
N PHE A 256 15.54 13.17 -3.01
CA PHE A 256 15.75 13.96 -1.79
C PHE A 256 17.19 14.41 -1.55
N TYR A 257 18.18 13.88 -2.30
CA TYR A 257 19.54 14.43 -2.32
C TYR A 257 19.70 15.61 -3.31
N LEU A 258 18.64 15.99 -4.01
CA LEU A 258 18.61 17.07 -5.02
C LEU A 258 17.68 18.25 -4.66
N GLN A 259 17.18 18.31 -3.43
CA GLN A 259 16.49 19.48 -2.86
C GLN A 259 17.23 19.96 -1.62
#